data_AF-A0A4Z0GWU6-F1
#
_entry.id   AF-A0A4Z0GWU6-F1
#
_cell.length_a   1.000
_cell.length_b   1.000
_cell.length_c   1.000
_cell.angle_alpha   90.00
_cell.angle_beta   90.00
_cell.angle_gamma   90.00
#
_symmetry.space_group_name_H-M   'P 1'
#
loop_
_entity.id
_entity.type
_entity.pdbx_description
1 polymer ?
#
loop_
_entity_poly.entity_id
_entity_poly.type
_entity_poly.pdbx_seq_one_letter_code
_entity_poly.pdbx_strand_id
1 'polypeptide(L)'
;MKLLSKSMIETDKESLEPWKRSVYDDFSRMMTDREHPYPCVPGVQGFLQDSLRFGFAGDPRTPKAAEQFACQLIQYGNISRETGPYASIVIFFDTTHIPKDISTSEYEELFWTLLTRVHQMDEEPWPEHIPTNPSDPGWEFCFNGQPYFAFCATPTHLNRKSRHFPTFLIALQPRWVFEDIHDGTTYGRKLKAAIRNRLEAFDQVPAHPSLKWYGQDGNLEWQQYFLHDDNNIPLQCPFKAMTKQNQ
;
A
#
# COMPACT_ATOMS: atom_id res chain seq x y z
N MET A 1 5.58 14.64 11.49
CA MET A 1 4.11 14.75 11.33
C MET A 1 3.46 13.59 12.06
N LYS A 2 2.29 13.80 12.67
CA LYS A 2 1.56 12.79 13.46
C LYS A 2 0.64 11.98 12.54
N LEU A 3 0.58 10.66 12.73
CA LEU A 3 -0.45 9.81 12.12
C LEU A 3 -1.84 10.12 12.68
N LEU A 4 -2.86 10.05 11.85
CA LEU A 4 -4.25 10.32 12.23
C LEU A 4 -5.11 9.06 12.08
N SER A 5 -6.04 8.82 12.99
CA SER A 5 -7.11 7.83 12.76
C SER A 5 -8.26 8.46 11.97
N LYS A 6 -9.21 7.66 11.50
CA LYS A 6 -10.46 8.16 10.89
C LYS A 6 -11.19 9.05 11.90
N SER A 7 -11.40 8.58 13.13
CA SER A 7 -12.13 9.34 14.17
C SER A 7 -11.49 10.69 14.47
N MET A 8 -10.14 10.75 14.48
CA MET A 8 -9.41 12.00 14.67
C MET A 8 -9.65 12.98 13.51
N ILE A 9 -9.58 12.49 12.27
CA ILE A 9 -9.84 13.33 11.09
C ILE A 9 -11.29 13.79 11.08
N GLU A 10 -12.26 12.92 11.35
CA GLU A 10 -13.69 13.29 11.33
C GLU A 10 -14.07 14.30 12.43
N THR A 11 -13.36 14.29 13.58
CA THR A 11 -13.60 15.22 14.70
C THR A 11 -13.09 16.64 14.40
N ASP A 12 -11.92 16.76 13.77
CA ASP A 12 -11.26 18.05 13.53
C ASP A 12 -10.78 18.16 12.08
N LYS A 13 -11.68 17.86 11.15
CA LYS A 13 -11.36 17.82 9.72
C LYS A 13 -10.97 19.18 9.16
N GLU A 14 -11.52 20.24 9.76
CA GLU A 14 -11.32 21.63 9.33
C GLU A 14 -9.90 22.14 9.60
N SER A 15 -9.16 21.52 10.52
CA SER A 15 -7.75 21.86 10.76
C SER A 15 -6.79 21.29 9.72
N LEU A 16 -7.24 20.34 8.88
CA LEU A 16 -6.45 19.84 7.76
C LEU A 16 -6.37 20.86 6.64
N GLU A 17 -5.18 20.96 6.03
CA GLU A 17 -4.97 21.67 4.77
C GLU A 17 -5.98 21.19 3.71
N PRO A 18 -6.44 22.09 2.79
CA PRO A 18 -7.51 21.77 1.85
C PRO A 18 -7.29 20.49 1.03
N TRP A 19 -6.05 20.24 0.56
CA TRP A 19 -5.75 19.06 -0.24
C TRP A 19 -5.83 17.76 0.59
N LYS A 20 -5.33 17.78 1.84
CA LYS A 20 -5.37 16.64 2.78
C LYS A 20 -6.81 16.24 3.10
N ARG A 21 -7.66 17.26 3.25
CA ARG A 21 -9.11 17.09 3.45
C ARG A 21 -9.78 16.48 2.23
N SER A 22 -9.51 17.03 1.05
CA SER A 22 -10.09 16.54 -0.22
C SER A 22 -9.73 15.08 -0.46
N VAL A 23 -8.45 14.72 -0.34
CA VAL A 23 -7.98 13.35 -0.60
C VAL A 23 -8.54 12.35 0.43
N TYR A 24 -8.67 12.77 1.69
CA TYR A 24 -9.34 11.95 2.69
C TYR A 24 -10.83 11.73 2.36
N ASP A 25 -11.52 12.74 1.84
CA ASP A 25 -12.92 12.62 1.43
C ASP A 25 -13.10 11.68 0.24
N ASP A 26 -12.19 11.73 -0.73
CA ASP A 26 -12.15 10.77 -1.84
C ASP A 26 -11.98 9.35 -1.30
N PHE A 27 -11.05 9.15 -0.36
CA PHE A 27 -10.82 7.84 0.25
C PHE A 27 -12.02 7.36 1.08
N SER A 28 -12.61 8.24 1.88
CA SER A 28 -13.79 7.94 2.71
C SER A 28 -14.98 7.54 1.84
N ARG A 29 -15.23 8.27 0.75
CA ARG A 29 -16.26 7.92 -0.24
C ARG A 29 -15.99 6.55 -0.86
N MET A 30 -14.77 6.30 -1.32
CA MET A 30 -14.39 5.00 -1.89
C MET A 30 -14.64 3.84 -0.91
N MET A 31 -14.29 4.02 0.36
CA MET A 31 -14.44 2.97 1.39
C MET A 31 -15.88 2.80 1.90
N THR A 32 -16.77 3.75 1.64
CA THR A 32 -18.16 3.74 2.13
C THR A 32 -19.21 3.66 1.02
N ASP A 33 -18.79 3.60 -0.25
CA ASP A 33 -19.68 3.42 -1.39
C ASP A 33 -20.44 2.09 -1.28
N ARG A 34 -21.77 2.18 -1.29
CA ARG A 34 -22.68 1.03 -1.22
C ARG A 34 -23.17 0.58 -2.59
N GLU A 35 -23.13 1.46 -3.58
CA GLU A 35 -23.55 1.16 -4.95
C GLU A 35 -22.42 0.44 -5.69
N HIS A 36 -21.18 0.86 -5.46
CA HIS A 36 -19.98 0.24 -6.01
C HIS A 36 -18.98 -0.11 -4.91
N PRO A 37 -19.25 -1.14 -4.08
CA PRO A 37 -18.41 -1.45 -2.92
C PRO A 37 -16.96 -1.77 -3.32
N TYR A 38 -16.01 -1.11 -2.66
CA TYR A 38 -14.59 -1.37 -2.88
C TYR A 38 -14.24 -2.85 -2.64
N PRO A 39 -13.46 -3.50 -3.52
CA PRO A 39 -13.30 -4.96 -3.52
C PRO A 39 -12.50 -5.48 -2.31
N CYS A 40 -11.64 -4.66 -1.71
CA CYS A 40 -10.81 -5.05 -0.56
C CYS A 40 -11.62 -5.08 0.74
N VAL A 41 -12.16 -6.24 1.11
CA VAL A 41 -12.92 -6.43 2.35
C VAL A 41 -12.12 -6.00 3.60
N PRO A 42 -10.86 -6.42 3.81
CA PRO A 42 -10.07 -5.98 4.96
C PRO A 42 -9.87 -4.46 5.00
N GLY A 43 -9.60 -3.82 3.85
CA GLY A 43 -9.43 -2.37 3.76
C GLY A 43 -10.69 -1.61 4.16
N VAL A 44 -11.85 -2.04 3.68
CA VAL A 44 -13.15 -1.46 4.06
C VAL A 44 -13.44 -1.67 5.54
N GLN A 45 -13.22 -2.88 6.07
CA GLN A 45 -13.46 -3.16 7.49
C GLN A 45 -12.51 -2.36 8.39
N GLY A 46 -11.22 -2.29 8.05
CA GLY A 46 -10.25 -1.49 8.78
C GLY A 46 -10.60 -0.01 8.79
N PHE A 47 -11.13 0.53 7.69
CA PHE A 47 -11.64 1.91 7.65
C PHE A 47 -12.84 2.11 8.56
N LEU A 48 -13.84 1.23 8.48
CA LEU A 48 -15.07 1.34 9.29
C LEU A 48 -14.81 1.19 10.79
N GLN A 49 -13.80 0.39 11.17
CA GLN A 49 -13.43 0.08 12.55
C GLN A 49 -12.38 1.03 13.16
N ASP A 50 -11.99 2.09 12.46
CA ASP A 50 -10.93 3.03 12.88
C ASP A 50 -9.54 2.38 13.07
N SER A 51 -9.30 1.25 12.38
CA SER A 51 -8.01 0.53 12.40
C SER A 51 -6.97 1.09 11.44
N LEU A 52 -7.37 1.96 10.51
CA LEU A 52 -6.40 2.61 9.62
C LEU A 52 -5.69 3.77 10.31
N ARG A 53 -4.45 4.02 9.90
CA ARG A 53 -3.71 5.24 10.23
C ARG A 53 -3.36 5.98 8.95
N PHE A 54 -3.64 7.27 8.91
CA PHE A 54 -3.44 8.13 7.75
C PHE A 54 -2.20 8.99 7.96
N GLY A 55 -1.34 8.97 6.95
CA GLY A 55 -0.23 9.91 6.82
C GLY A 55 -0.36 10.70 5.52
N PHE A 56 0.29 11.86 5.51
CA PHE A 56 0.33 12.77 4.38
C PHE A 56 1.79 13.13 4.13
N ALA A 57 2.24 12.99 2.88
CA ALA A 57 3.56 13.37 2.43
C ALA A 57 3.46 14.37 1.28
N GLY A 58 4.50 15.17 1.08
CA GLY A 58 4.57 16.12 -0.03
C GLY A 58 4.76 15.44 -1.39
N ASP A 59 5.34 16.18 -2.32
CA ASP A 59 5.62 15.67 -3.68
C ASP A 59 6.48 14.39 -3.63
N PRO A 60 5.96 13.25 -4.13
CA PRO A 60 6.61 11.94 -4.02
C PRO A 60 7.95 11.86 -4.74
N ARG A 61 8.29 12.82 -5.60
CA ARG A 61 9.59 12.91 -6.29
C ARG A 61 10.71 13.40 -5.36
N THR A 62 10.34 14.08 -4.27
CA THR A 62 11.30 14.76 -3.38
C THR A 62 11.88 13.83 -2.31
N PRO A 63 13.13 14.06 -1.86
CA PRO A 63 13.68 13.38 -0.68
C PRO A 63 12.83 13.61 0.57
N LYS A 64 12.23 14.80 0.70
CA LYS A 64 11.44 15.17 1.87
C LYS A 64 10.19 14.30 2.04
N ALA A 65 9.54 13.93 0.94
CA ALA A 65 8.39 13.02 0.99
C ALA A 65 8.80 11.62 1.49
N ALA A 66 9.98 11.12 1.08
CA ALA A 66 10.51 9.87 1.59
C ALA A 66 10.80 9.96 3.09
N GLU A 67 11.44 11.03 3.57
CA GLU A 67 11.68 11.25 5.01
C GLU A 67 10.37 11.26 5.82
N GLN A 68 9.34 11.97 5.31
CA GLN A 68 8.03 12.01 5.93
C GLN A 68 7.40 10.61 6.00
N PHE A 69 7.51 9.84 4.91
CA PHE A 69 7.01 8.47 4.84
C PHE A 69 7.73 7.56 5.84
N ALA A 70 9.07 7.58 5.90
CA ALA A 70 9.85 6.81 6.86
C ALA A 70 9.49 7.16 8.31
N CYS A 71 9.42 8.45 8.66
CA CYS A 71 8.99 8.88 10.00
C CYS A 71 7.58 8.39 10.35
N GLN A 72 6.66 8.38 9.38
CA GLN A 72 5.30 7.89 9.55
C GLN A 72 5.26 6.37 9.74
N LEU A 73 6.12 5.61 9.05
CA LEU A 73 6.23 4.17 9.26
C LEU A 73 6.84 3.80 10.62
N ILE A 74 7.84 4.54 11.11
CA ILE A 74 8.36 4.35 12.48
C ILE A 74 7.23 4.55 13.50
N GLN A 75 6.47 5.65 13.38
CA GLN A 75 5.32 5.89 14.27
C GLN A 75 4.27 4.78 14.16
N TYR A 76 4.01 4.29 12.96
CA TYR A 76 3.03 3.24 12.73
C TYR A 76 3.47 1.90 13.32
N GLY A 77 4.74 1.52 13.15
CA GLY A 77 5.30 0.30 13.74
C GLY A 77 5.02 0.21 15.24
N ASN A 78 5.19 1.33 15.95
CA ASN A 78 4.97 1.43 17.39
C ASN A 78 3.51 1.25 17.84
N ILE A 79 2.53 1.55 16.99
CA ILE A 79 1.09 1.53 17.37
C ILE A 79 0.28 0.48 16.62
N SER A 80 0.83 -0.11 15.55
CA SER A 80 0.08 -0.90 14.55
C SER A 80 -0.75 -2.03 15.19
N ARG A 81 -0.16 -2.76 16.15
CA ARG A 81 -0.82 -3.88 16.86
C ARG A 81 -2.00 -3.46 17.73
N GLU A 82 -2.07 -2.18 18.12
CA GLU A 82 -3.17 -1.62 18.93
C GLU A 82 -4.31 -1.06 18.06
N THR A 83 -4.11 -0.98 16.74
CA THR A 83 -5.11 -0.36 15.84
C THR A 83 -6.26 -1.31 15.46
N GLY A 84 -6.03 -2.62 15.50
CA GLY A 84 -7.04 -3.64 15.23
C GLY A 84 -6.57 -4.73 14.25
N PRO A 85 -7.44 -5.72 13.96
CA PRO A 85 -7.09 -6.89 13.16
C PRO A 85 -6.82 -6.58 11.69
N TYR A 86 -7.34 -5.46 11.17
CA TYR A 86 -7.12 -4.99 9.79
C TYR A 86 -6.25 -3.74 9.76
N ALA A 87 -5.20 -3.73 10.59
CA ALA A 87 -4.27 -2.62 10.70
C ALA A 87 -3.63 -2.32 9.34
N SER A 88 -3.80 -1.09 8.87
CA SER A 88 -3.03 -0.57 7.74
C SER A 88 -2.67 0.89 7.97
N ILE A 89 -1.51 1.29 7.46
CA ILE A 89 -1.20 2.70 7.24
C ILE A 89 -1.52 3.05 5.80
N VAL A 90 -2.14 4.21 5.56
CA VAL A 90 -2.41 4.77 4.23
C VAL A 90 -1.71 6.12 4.13
N ILE A 91 -0.78 6.25 3.19
CA ILE A 91 -0.04 7.46 2.92
C ILE A 91 -0.55 8.09 1.63
N PHE A 92 -1.04 9.32 1.74
CA PHE A 92 -1.39 10.15 0.59
C PHE A 92 -0.20 11.06 0.23
N PHE A 93 0.13 11.12 -1.05
CA PHE A 93 1.17 12.00 -1.57
C PHE A 93 0.55 13.19 -2.29
N ASP A 94 1.13 14.38 -2.09
CA ASP A 94 0.72 15.57 -2.83
C ASP A 94 1.17 15.47 -4.29
N THR A 95 0.21 15.24 -5.18
CA THR A 95 0.45 15.13 -6.62
C THR A 95 0.08 16.38 -7.41
N THR A 96 -0.20 17.52 -6.74
CA THR A 96 -0.63 18.76 -7.41
C THR A 96 0.42 19.30 -8.40
N HIS A 97 1.70 18.99 -8.17
CA HIS A 97 2.83 19.38 -9.02
C HIS A 97 3.27 18.31 -10.03
N ILE A 98 2.58 17.16 -10.10
CA ILE A 98 2.89 16.11 -11.07
C ILE A 98 2.21 16.44 -12.41
N PRO A 99 2.91 16.30 -13.56
CA PRO A 99 2.30 16.49 -14.88
C PRO A 99 1.08 15.59 -15.09
N LYS A 100 0.06 16.11 -15.78
CA LYS A 100 -1.19 15.35 -16.03
C LYS A 100 -1.02 14.17 -16.98
N ASP A 101 0.05 14.19 -17.77
CA ASP A 101 0.43 13.18 -18.75
C ASP A 101 1.42 12.15 -18.22
N ILE A 102 1.70 12.16 -16.91
CA ILE A 102 2.48 11.10 -16.26
C ILE A 102 1.84 9.74 -16.54
N SER A 103 2.67 8.76 -16.91
CA SER A 103 2.24 7.41 -17.22
C SER A 103 2.16 6.52 -15.97
N THR A 104 1.47 5.38 -16.09
CA THR A 104 1.43 4.36 -15.04
C THR A 104 2.82 3.80 -14.72
N SER A 105 3.69 3.65 -15.72
CA SER A 105 5.09 3.22 -15.51
C SER A 105 5.92 4.24 -14.74
N GLU A 106 5.69 5.54 -14.94
CA GLU A 106 6.36 6.58 -14.13
C GLU A 106 5.86 6.56 -12.68
N TYR A 107 4.57 6.31 -12.44
CA TYR A 107 4.10 6.07 -11.06
C TYR A 107 4.68 4.80 -10.44
N GLU A 108 4.88 3.73 -11.22
CA GLU A 108 5.58 2.53 -10.77
C GLU A 108 7.02 2.86 -10.35
N GLU A 109 7.75 3.64 -11.15
CA GLU A 109 9.10 4.08 -10.81
C GLU A 109 9.12 4.92 -9.53
N LEU A 110 8.16 5.84 -9.36
CA LEU A 110 8.01 6.62 -8.13
C LEU A 110 7.72 5.75 -6.91
N PHE A 111 6.84 4.76 -7.05
CA PHE A 111 6.53 3.79 -6.01
C PHE A 111 7.79 3.07 -5.52
N TRP A 112 8.56 2.47 -6.44
CA TRP A 112 9.78 1.74 -6.08
C TRP A 112 10.90 2.64 -5.58
N THR A 113 11.01 3.86 -6.12
CA THR A 113 11.96 4.87 -5.64
C THR A 113 11.66 5.27 -4.20
N LEU A 114 10.39 5.47 -3.84
CA LEU A 114 9.99 5.77 -2.47
C LEU A 114 10.30 4.62 -1.52
N LEU A 115 9.90 3.38 -1.84
CA LEU A 115 10.22 2.23 -1.00
C LEU A 115 11.73 2.07 -0.80
N THR A 116 12.51 2.25 -1.86
CA THR A 116 13.98 2.20 -1.80
C THR A 116 14.54 3.30 -0.88
N ARG A 117 14.12 4.55 -1.05
CA ARG A 117 14.57 5.67 -0.20
C ARG A 117 14.18 5.50 1.25
N VAL A 118 12.96 5.02 1.51
CA VAL A 118 12.48 4.71 2.85
C VAL A 118 13.37 3.65 3.49
N HIS A 119 13.63 2.54 2.80
CA HIS A 119 14.50 1.49 3.31
C HIS A 119 15.94 1.95 3.56
N GLN A 120 16.48 2.86 2.72
CA GLN A 120 17.81 3.44 2.93
C GLN A 120 17.94 4.27 4.22
N MET A 121 16.82 4.69 4.82
CA MET A 121 16.77 5.38 6.10
C MET A 121 16.41 4.45 7.27
N ASP A 122 16.31 3.14 7.04
CA ASP A 122 16.02 2.18 8.10
C ASP A 122 17.25 2.01 9.00
N GLU A 123 17.06 2.24 10.29
CA GLU A 123 18.09 2.04 11.31
C GLU A 123 18.04 0.61 11.87
N GLU A 124 16.93 -0.09 11.70
CA GLU A 124 16.77 -1.47 12.15
C GLU A 124 17.36 -2.46 11.12
N PRO A 125 17.95 -3.57 11.57
CA PRO A 125 18.40 -4.61 10.66
C PRO A 125 17.22 -5.26 9.93
N TRP A 126 17.48 -5.75 8.72
CA TRP A 126 16.52 -6.59 8.00
C TRP A 126 16.16 -7.83 8.87
N PRO A 127 14.87 -8.16 9.05
CA PRO A 127 14.48 -9.29 9.91
C PRO A 127 15.08 -10.61 9.43
N GLU A 128 15.72 -11.36 10.34
CA GLU A 128 16.45 -12.61 10.00
C GLU A 128 15.57 -13.68 9.36
N HIS A 129 14.27 -13.67 9.66
CA HIS A 129 13.29 -14.64 9.15
C HIS A 129 12.71 -14.27 7.78
N ILE A 130 13.05 -13.10 7.24
CA ILE A 130 12.62 -12.65 5.90
C ILE A 130 13.82 -12.72 4.96
N PRO A 131 13.73 -13.48 3.85
CA PRO A 131 14.73 -13.47 2.79
C PRO A 131 15.07 -12.06 2.31
N THR A 132 16.34 -11.82 1.97
CA THR A 132 16.79 -10.55 1.37
C THR A 132 16.74 -10.57 -0.16
N ASN A 133 16.66 -11.76 -0.77
CA ASN A 133 16.55 -11.94 -2.21
C ASN A 133 15.08 -11.80 -2.64
N PRO A 134 14.72 -10.79 -3.47
CA PRO A 134 13.34 -10.62 -3.94
C PRO A 134 12.85 -11.71 -4.90
N SER A 135 13.71 -12.64 -5.32
CA SER A 135 13.29 -13.83 -6.07
C SER A 135 12.82 -14.97 -5.16
N ASP A 136 12.91 -14.81 -3.84
CA ASP A 136 12.39 -15.76 -2.86
C ASP A 136 10.87 -15.53 -2.65
N PRO A 137 10.01 -16.57 -2.70
CA PRO A 137 8.59 -16.44 -2.43
C PRO A 137 8.22 -15.92 -1.04
N GLY A 138 9.13 -16.03 -0.07
CA GLY A 138 9.02 -15.48 1.27
C GLY A 138 9.60 -14.07 1.40
N TRP A 139 10.12 -13.46 0.33
CA TRP A 139 10.58 -12.07 0.40
C TRP A 139 9.41 -11.11 0.60
N GLU A 140 9.63 -10.08 1.41
CA GLU A 140 8.70 -8.98 1.59
C GLU A 140 9.47 -7.67 1.85
N PHE A 141 8.89 -6.52 1.50
CA PHE A 141 9.47 -5.23 1.89
C PHE A 141 9.49 -5.09 3.42
N CYS A 142 10.67 -4.84 3.98
CA CYS A 142 10.84 -4.60 5.42
C CYS A 142 11.25 -3.16 5.71
N PHE A 143 10.67 -2.61 6.78
CA PHE A 143 11.10 -1.34 7.36
C PHE A 143 10.90 -1.34 8.87
N ASN A 144 11.87 -0.82 9.63
CA ASN A 144 11.85 -0.75 11.09
C ASN A 144 11.62 -2.14 11.73
N GLY A 145 12.31 -3.16 11.22
CA GLY A 145 12.20 -4.54 11.69
C GLY A 145 10.85 -5.23 11.39
N GLN A 146 9.96 -4.61 10.61
CA GLN A 146 8.65 -5.15 10.28
C GLN A 146 8.53 -5.44 8.77
N PRO A 147 8.07 -6.64 8.37
CA PRO A 147 7.69 -6.93 6.99
C PRO A 147 6.28 -6.41 6.65
N TYR A 148 6.11 -5.85 5.45
CA TYR A 148 4.88 -5.21 5.01
C TYR A 148 4.44 -5.61 3.60
N PHE A 149 3.14 -5.87 3.46
CA PHE A 149 2.51 -5.95 2.16
C PHE A 149 2.21 -4.52 1.71
N ALA A 150 2.72 -4.15 0.54
CA ALA A 150 2.48 -2.84 -0.05
C ALA A 150 1.34 -2.90 -1.07
N PHE A 151 0.47 -1.90 -1.00
CA PHE A 151 -0.57 -1.64 -1.99
C PHE A 151 -0.36 -0.24 -2.55
N CYS A 152 -0.44 -0.11 -3.87
CA CYS A 152 -0.42 1.16 -4.56
C CYS A 152 -1.74 1.41 -5.31
N ALA A 153 -2.19 2.66 -5.35
CA ALA A 153 -3.19 3.16 -6.28
C ALA A 153 -2.79 4.53 -6.85
N THR A 154 -3.12 4.78 -8.12
CA THR A 154 -2.71 5.98 -8.85
C THR A 154 -3.87 6.57 -9.67
N PRO A 155 -3.75 7.83 -10.12
CA PRO A 155 -4.73 8.44 -11.03
C PRO A 155 -4.75 7.81 -12.43
N THR A 156 -3.71 7.07 -12.81
CA THR A 156 -3.49 6.60 -14.20
C THR A 156 -4.05 5.21 -14.47
N HIS A 157 -4.45 4.46 -13.44
CA HIS A 157 -5.20 3.22 -13.64
C HIS A 157 -6.60 3.53 -14.17
N LEU A 158 -6.95 2.96 -15.31
CA LEU A 158 -8.24 3.18 -15.98
C LEU A 158 -9.09 1.90 -15.96
N ASN A 159 -8.48 0.78 -16.34
CA ASN A 159 -9.18 -0.49 -16.47
C ASN A 159 -9.19 -1.27 -15.15
N ARG A 160 -8.09 -1.24 -14.40
CA ARG A 160 -7.99 -1.84 -13.07
C ARG A 160 -8.44 -0.82 -12.02
N LYS A 161 -9.74 -0.53 -12.00
CA LYS A 161 -10.37 0.45 -11.12
C LYS A 161 -10.05 0.25 -9.64
N SER A 162 -9.80 -0.98 -9.21
CA SER A 162 -9.36 -1.32 -7.85
C SER A 162 -8.03 -0.68 -7.46
N ARG A 163 -7.23 -0.25 -8.45
CA ARG A 163 -5.97 0.49 -8.32
C ARG A 163 -6.09 1.96 -8.72
N HIS A 164 -7.27 2.43 -9.09
CA HIS A 164 -7.50 3.84 -9.39
C HIS A 164 -7.74 4.64 -8.10
N PHE A 165 -7.07 5.77 -7.97
CA PHE A 165 -7.37 6.77 -6.94
C PHE A 165 -7.04 8.19 -7.44
N PRO A 166 -7.79 9.25 -7.06
CA PRO A 166 -7.57 10.61 -7.59
C PRO A 166 -6.19 11.21 -7.35
N THR A 167 -5.44 10.67 -6.38
CA THR A 167 -4.03 11.01 -6.13
C THR A 167 -3.19 9.74 -6.05
N PHE A 168 -1.88 9.89 -5.90
CA PHE A 168 -1.01 8.77 -5.59
C PHE A 168 -1.12 8.40 -4.10
N LEU A 169 -1.39 7.13 -3.81
CA LEU A 169 -1.39 6.60 -2.45
C LEU A 169 -0.62 5.28 -2.34
N ILE A 170 -0.05 5.05 -1.17
CA ILE A 170 0.55 3.79 -0.78
C ILE A 170 -0.08 3.36 0.54
N ALA A 171 -0.61 2.13 0.60
CA ALA A 171 -1.01 1.51 1.85
C ALA A 171 -0.03 0.39 2.21
N LEU A 172 0.33 0.27 3.50
CA LEU A 172 1.18 -0.79 4.02
C LEU A 172 0.48 -1.54 5.13
N GLN A 173 0.52 -2.87 5.05
CA GLN A 173 -0.09 -3.78 6.00
C GLN A 173 1.01 -4.67 6.59
N PRO A 174 1.25 -4.64 7.92
CA PRO A 174 2.22 -5.54 8.52
C PRO A 174 1.86 -7.00 8.23
N ARG A 175 2.85 -7.87 8.00
CA ARG A 175 2.62 -9.28 7.68
C ARG A 175 1.71 -10.00 8.69
N TRP A 176 1.82 -9.64 9.96
CA TRP A 176 1.02 -10.24 11.04
C TRP A 176 -0.50 -10.06 10.84
N VAL A 177 -0.96 -9.07 10.07
CA VAL A 177 -2.37 -8.89 9.69
C VAL A 177 -2.91 -10.07 8.87
N PHE A 178 -2.03 -10.79 8.18
CA PHE A 178 -2.38 -11.91 7.32
C PHE A 178 -2.19 -13.27 8.00
N GLU A 179 -1.82 -13.34 9.29
CA GLU A 179 -1.58 -14.60 10.00
C GLU A 179 -2.76 -15.58 9.92
N ASP A 180 -4.00 -15.07 9.95
CA ASP A 180 -5.22 -15.88 9.78
C ASP A 180 -5.76 -15.89 8.34
N ILE A 181 -5.14 -15.13 7.42
CA ILE A 181 -5.55 -14.95 6.03
C ILE A 181 -4.54 -15.65 5.11
N HIS A 182 -4.53 -16.97 5.18
CA HIS A 182 -3.72 -17.82 4.30
C HIS A 182 -4.49 -19.05 3.81
N ASP A 183 -3.87 -19.83 2.93
CA ASP A 183 -4.48 -20.97 2.27
C ASP A 183 -4.81 -22.13 3.22
N GLY A 184 -4.15 -22.21 4.38
CA GLY A 184 -4.40 -23.18 5.43
C GLY A 184 -5.72 -22.95 6.18
N THR A 185 -6.22 -21.72 6.27
CA THR A 185 -7.46 -21.41 7.01
C THR A 185 -8.68 -21.42 6.09
N THR A 186 -9.80 -21.95 6.60
CA THR A 186 -11.10 -21.86 5.90
C THR A 186 -11.53 -20.40 5.71
N TYR A 187 -11.22 -19.55 6.70
CA TYR A 187 -11.47 -18.12 6.63
C TYR A 187 -10.69 -17.45 5.49
N GLY A 188 -9.38 -17.66 5.42
CA GLY A 188 -8.51 -17.12 4.38
C GLY A 188 -8.95 -17.55 2.98
N ARG A 189 -9.20 -18.84 2.76
CA ARG A 189 -9.68 -19.35 1.46
C ARG A 189 -10.99 -18.68 1.02
N LYS A 190 -11.97 -18.56 1.92
CA LYS A 190 -13.25 -17.89 1.64
C LYS A 190 -13.06 -16.39 1.34
N LEU A 191 -12.24 -15.71 2.15
CA LEU A 191 -11.96 -14.29 1.99
C LEU A 191 -11.28 -14.01 0.64
N LYS A 192 -10.26 -14.78 0.26
CA LYS A 192 -9.59 -14.63 -1.02
C LYS A 192 -10.52 -14.89 -2.20
N ALA A 193 -11.36 -15.92 -2.14
CA ALA A 193 -12.37 -16.18 -3.17
C ALA A 193 -13.37 -15.00 -3.29
N ALA A 194 -13.84 -14.47 -2.17
CA ALA A 194 -14.74 -13.32 -2.16
C ALA A 194 -14.08 -12.06 -2.75
N ILE A 195 -12.83 -11.76 -2.39
CA ILE A 195 -12.07 -10.64 -2.95
C ILE A 195 -11.88 -10.83 -4.45
N ARG A 196 -11.54 -12.04 -4.92
CA ARG A 196 -11.35 -12.32 -6.34
C ARG A 196 -12.63 -12.08 -7.15
N ASN A 197 -13.76 -12.57 -6.67
CA ASN A 197 -15.06 -12.33 -7.31
C ASN A 197 -15.42 -10.84 -7.34
N ARG A 198 -15.10 -10.10 -6.26
CA ARG A 198 -15.32 -8.64 -6.22
C ARG A 198 -14.43 -7.91 -7.22
N LEU A 199 -13.15 -8.29 -7.34
CA LEU A 199 -12.24 -7.70 -8.33
C LEU A 199 -12.75 -7.92 -9.75
N GLU A 200 -13.20 -9.14 -10.08
CA GLU A 200 -13.76 -9.45 -11.40
C GLU A 200 -15.02 -8.65 -11.74
N ALA A 201 -15.81 -8.25 -10.73
CA ALA A 201 -16.99 -7.40 -10.92
C ALA A 201 -16.65 -5.89 -10.93
N PHE A 202 -15.58 -5.49 -10.23
CA PHE A 202 -15.20 -4.10 -10.03
C PHE A 202 -14.28 -3.56 -11.14
N ASP A 203 -13.32 -4.37 -11.57
CA ASP A 203 -12.37 -4.02 -12.62
C ASP A 203 -12.95 -4.28 -14.02
N GLN A 204 -12.45 -3.57 -15.02
CA GLN A 204 -12.75 -3.81 -16.44
C GLN A 204 -11.81 -4.83 -17.08
N VAL A 205 -10.92 -5.42 -16.27
CA VAL A 205 -9.94 -6.45 -16.66
C VAL A 205 -9.99 -7.59 -15.64
N PRO A 206 -9.59 -8.81 -16.02
CA PRO A 206 -9.52 -9.93 -15.08
C PRO A 206 -8.60 -9.64 -13.88
N ALA A 207 -8.83 -10.38 -12.79
CA ALA A 207 -7.95 -10.36 -11.64
C ALA A 207 -6.51 -10.70 -12.06
N HIS A 208 -5.55 -9.87 -11.66
CA HIS A 208 -4.16 -10.00 -12.09
C HIS A 208 -3.56 -11.36 -11.66
N PRO A 209 -2.79 -12.05 -12.53
CA PRO A 209 -2.28 -13.39 -12.26
C PRO A 209 -1.30 -13.47 -11.07
N SER A 210 -0.65 -12.36 -10.72
CA SER A 210 0.25 -12.30 -9.55
C SER A 210 -0.48 -12.32 -8.22
N LEU A 211 -1.81 -12.13 -8.17
CA LEU A 211 -2.60 -12.14 -6.92
C LEU A 211 -2.67 -13.55 -6.30
N LYS A 212 -1.57 -14.00 -5.70
CA LYS A 212 -1.33 -15.35 -5.17
C LYS A 212 -1.17 -15.32 -3.65
N TRP A 213 -0.86 -16.48 -3.05
CA TRP A 213 -0.61 -16.56 -1.61
C TRP A 213 0.86 -16.28 -1.34
N TYR A 214 1.14 -15.56 -0.25
CA TYR A 214 2.50 -15.36 0.23
C TYR A 214 3.20 -16.70 0.47
N GLY A 215 4.47 -16.81 0.09
CA GLY A 215 5.25 -18.05 0.22
C GLY A 215 4.87 -19.17 -0.76
N GLN A 216 3.86 -19.00 -1.61
CA GLN A 216 3.51 -20.00 -2.62
C GLN A 216 4.60 -20.13 -3.68
N ASP A 217 4.97 -21.36 -4.06
CA ASP A 217 5.95 -21.61 -5.13
C ASP A 217 5.59 -20.87 -6.43
N GLY A 218 6.58 -20.16 -6.98
CA GLY A 218 6.41 -19.32 -8.17
C GLY A 218 5.52 -18.09 -7.96
N ASN A 219 5.25 -17.70 -6.71
CA ASN A 219 4.79 -16.36 -6.36
C ASN A 219 5.99 -15.50 -5.93
N LEU A 220 6.04 -14.28 -6.43
CA LEU A 220 6.98 -13.26 -5.96
C LEU A 220 6.17 -12.12 -5.38
N GLU A 221 6.26 -11.91 -4.07
CA GLU A 221 5.32 -11.03 -3.36
C GLU A 221 5.32 -9.60 -3.91
N TRP A 222 6.49 -9.08 -4.27
CA TRP A 222 6.67 -7.75 -4.85
C TRP A 222 5.89 -7.52 -6.16
N GLN A 223 5.59 -8.57 -6.92
CA GLN A 223 4.79 -8.46 -8.15
C GLN A 223 3.33 -8.09 -7.86
N GLN A 224 2.89 -8.15 -6.59
CA GLN A 224 1.54 -7.77 -6.18
C GLN A 224 1.43 -6.31 -5.74
N TYR A 225 2.58 -5.66 -5.52
CA TYR A 225 2.64 -4.34 -4.90
C TYR A 225 2.15 -3.23 -5.82
N PHE A 226 2.61 -3.29 -7.08
CA PHE A 226 2.17 -2.41 -8.15
C PHE A 226 1.64 -3.27 -9.30
N LEU A 227 0.38 -3.08 -9.67
CA LEU A 227 -0.27 -3.84 -10.75
C LEU A 227 -0.64 -2.89 -11.87
N HIS A 228 -0.15 -3.12 -13.09
CA HIS A 228 -0.59 -2.37 -14.26
C HIS A 228 -2.01 -2.74 -14.69
N ASP A 229 -2.61 -1.91 -15.54
CA ASP A 229 -3.88 -2.24 -16.21
C ASP A 229 -3.71 -3.44 -17.14
N ASP A 230 -2.56 -3.54 -17.80
CA ASP A 230 -2.12 -4.74 -18.48
C ASP A 230 -1.49 -5.73 -17.47
N ASN A 231 -1.25 -6.97 -17.90
CA ASN A 231 -0.55 -7.96 -17.07
C ASN A 231 0.97 -7.79 -17.19
N ASN A 232 1.48 -6.58 -17.48
CA ASN A 232 2.90 -6.32 -17.54
C ASN A 232 3.48 -6.37 -16.13
N ILE A 233 4.60 -7.07 -15.99
CA ILE A 233 5.31 -7.25 -14.75
C ILE A 233 6.79 -7.06 -15.05
N PRO A 234 7.54 -6.28 -14.23
CA PRO A 234 8.97 -6.19 -14.37
C PRO A 234 9.65 -7.57 -14.37
N LEU A 235 10.71 -7.73 -15.15
CA LEU A 235 11.48 -8.99 -15.21
C LEU A 235 12.23 -9.27 -13.90
N GLN A 236 12.53 -8.23 -13.12
CA GLN A 236 13.23 -8.29 -11.84
C GLN A 236 12.61 -7.28 -10.88
N CYS A 237 12.73 -7.52 -9.57
CA CYS A 237 12.22 -6.61 -8.56
C CYS A 237 12.96 -5.25 -8.66
N PRO A 238 12.24 -4.13 -8.85
CA PRO A 238 12.87 -2.82 -8.94
C PRO A 238 13.41 -2.27 -7.61
N PHE A 239 13.08 -2.91 -6.48
CA PHE A 239 13.57 -2.53 -5.16
C PHE A 239 15.08 -2.71 -5.04
N LYS A 240 15.79 -1.67 -4.58
CA LYS A 240 17.25 -1.67 -4.47
C LYS A 240 17.69 -1.57 -3.01
N ALA A 241 17.65 -2.69 -2.30
CA ALA A 241 18.05 -2.76 -0.88
C ALA A 241 19.50 -2.26 -0.63
N MET A 242 20.42 -2.53 -1.57
CA MET A 242 21.86 -2.35 -1.36
C MET A 242 22.56 -1.41 -2.36
N THR A 243 21.92 -0.30 -2.74
CA THR A 243 22.66 0.83 -3.32
C THR A 243 22.99 1.84 -2.23
N LYS A 244 24.06 1.57 -1.46
CA LYS A 244 24.88 2.68 -0.95
C LYS A 244 25.56 3.26 -2.19
N GLN A 245 25.16 4.46 -2.59
CA GLN A 245 25.92 5.20 -3.59
C GLN A 245 27.32 5.41 -3.01
N ASN A 246 28.31 4.71 -3.58
CA ASN A 246 29.69 5.16 -3.49
C ASN A 246 29.76 6.48 -4.24
N GLN A 247 29.63 7.59 -3.51
CA GLN A 247 30.17 8.90 -3.88
C GLN A 247 30.73 9.57 -2.63
#